data_AF-A0A1G8A9Z3-F1
#
_entry.id   AF-A0A1G8A9Z3-F1
#
_cell.length_a   1.000
_cell.length_b   1.000
_cell.length_c   1.000
_cell.angle_alpha   90.00
_cell.angle_beta   90.00
_cell.angle_gamma   90.00
#
_symmetry.space_group_name_H-M   'P 1'
#
loop_
_entity.id
_entity.type
_entity.pdbx_description
1 polymer ?
#
loop_
_entity_poly.entity_id
_entity_poly.type
_entity_poly.pdbx_seq_one_letter_code
_entity_poly.pdbx_strand_id
1 'polypeptide(L)'
;MASIYIYIDGADRISIENFIKSGSSSPLTVKQSIDFFTDQANNTHENLVMFVTGHGGLAGLDSAPPITPYRLLDCIKSSPDLKQAVVYLGQCYAGIFNYIGAGSKQAPNGENDPNVIFIGATNLHESLSHSTSEMLITGPQSWPANLFLLFAFKWFLTPMDIDGDGKHTIIDSYKFAGAISNMVNKGLKAEAFPRTHQLQQRWESAKAAHEQQPSLTTLANLEAAATLYRKHLEIMYVHQECWILNAIPSQKIER
;
A
#
# COMPACT_ATOMS: atom_id res chain seq x y z
N MET A 1 17.35 15.58 12.52
CA MET A 1 16.42 14.54 13.00
C MET A 1 15.18 14.61 12.12
N ALA A 2 14.69 13.48 11.59
CA ALA A 2 13.52 13.50 10.71
C ALA A 2 12.24 13.86 11.50
N SER A 3 11.39 14.70 10.92
CA SER A 3 10.07 15.00 11.49
C SER A 3 9.08 13.94 11.00
N ILE A 4 8.46 13.20 11.93
CA ILE A 4 7.53 12.12 11.60
C ILE A 4 6.11 12.59 11.91
N TYR A 5 5.23 12.52 10.91
CA TYR A 5 3.81 12.84 11.02
C TYR A 5 2.98 11.62 10.64
N ILE A 6 1.93 11.35 11.41
CA ILE A 6 1.05 10.19 11.19
C ILE A 6 -0.38 10.69 11.01
N TYR A 7 -0.97 10.34 9.87
CA TYR A 7 -2.35 10.68 9.52
C TYR A 7 -3.12 9.38 9.33
N ILE A 8 -4.14 9.16 10.16
CA ILE A 8 -4.97 7.95 10.12
C ILE A 8 -6.42 8.39 10.22
N ASP A 9 -7.24 7.94 9.27
CA ASP A 9 -8.69 8.06 9.38
C ASP A 9 -9.24 6.83 10.12
N GLY A 10 -10.18 7.06 11.02
CA GLY A 10 -10.79 5.99 11.81
C GLY A 10 -11.51 6.52 13.03
N ALA A 11 -12.64 5.89 13.36
CA ALA A 11 -13.49 6.30 14.47
C ALA A 11 -12.90 5.95 15.85
N ASP A 12 -12.19 4.82 15.94
CA ASP A 12 -11.57 4.36 17.20
C ASP A 12 -10.19 4.98 17.41
N ARG A 13 -10.19 6.26 17.81
CA ARG A 13 -8.95 7.03 18.05
C ARG A 13 -8.07 6.41 19.14
N ILE A 14 -8.69 5.88 20.19
CA ILE A 14 -7.97 5.31 21.34
C ILE A 14 -7.19 4.06 20.90
N SER A 15 -7.82 3.15 20.16
CA SER A 15 -7.16 1.95 19.66
C SER A 15 -6.01 2.27 18.70
N ILE A 16 -6.22 3.23 17.79
CA ILE A 16 -5.17 3.71 16.87
C ILE A 16 -3.97 4.25 17.64
N GLU A 17 -4.19 5.15 18.60
CA GLU A 17 -3.11 5.72 19.40
C GLU A 17 -2.36 4.66 20.21
N ASN A 18 -3.08 3.69 20.78
CA ASN A 18 -2.47 2.59 21.53
C ASN A 18 -1.60 1.71 20.62
N PHE A 19 -2.05 1.44 19.39
CA PHE A 19 -1.26 0.69 18.41
C PHE A 19 0.02 1.44 18.00
N ILE A 20 -0.05 2.75 17.78
CA ILE A 20 1.16 3.53 17.47
C ILE A 20 2.14 3.52 18.66
N LYS A 21 1.64 3.68 19.88
CA LYS A 21 2.45 3.60 21.12
C LYS A 21 3.05 2.22 21.36
N SER A 22 2.47 1.15 20.79
CA SER A 22 3.04 -0.19 20.92
C SER A 22 4.33 -0.35 20.11
N GLY A 23 4.49 0.42 19.03
CA GLY A 23 5.64 0.39 18.13
C GLY A 23 6.68 1.49 18.35
N SER A 24 6.39 2.53 19.14
CA SER A 24 7.30 3.68 19.33
C SER A 24 7.24 4.26 20.74
N SER A 25 8.41 4.59 21.29
CA SER A 25 8.56 5.35 22.55
C SER A 25 8.56 6.87 22.32
N SER A 26 8.59 7.32 21.05
CA SER A 26 8.58 8.74 20.72
C SER A 26 7.17 9.31 20.84
N PRO A 27 7.00 10.55 21.35
CA PRO A 27 5.71 11.22 21.36
C PRO A 27 5.27 11.51 19.92
N LEU A 28 4.31 10.73 19.41
CA LEU A 28 3.75 10.88 18.07
C LEU A 28 2.30 11.32 18.19
N THR A 29 1.94 12.38 17.46
CA THR A 29 0.55 12.84 17.36
C THR A 29 -0.07 12.22 16.11
N VAL A 30 -1.22 11.55 16.28
CA VAL A 30 -1.99 10.98 15.17
C VAL A 30 -3.07 11.97 14.76
N LYS A 31 -2.94 12.50 13.55
CA LYS A 31 -3.91 13.42 12.91
C LYS A 31 -4.86 12.66 11.99
N GLN A 32 -5.81 13.34 11.36
CA GLN A 32 -6.66 12.79 10.31
C GLN A 32 -6.06 13.08 8.93
N SER A 33 -6.44 12.33 7.90
CA SER A 33 -5.90 12.51 6.55
C SER A 33 -6.18 13.91 5.97
N ILE A 34 -7.27 14.56 6.40
CA ILE A 34 -7.59 15.94 6.00
C ILE A 34 -6.55 16.94 6.50
N ASP A 35 -5.95 16.70 7.67
CA ASP A 35 -4.97 17.60 8.27
C ASP A 35 -3.65 17.64 7.48
N PHE A 36 -3.34 16.58 6.73
CA PHE A 36 -2.17 16.54 5.84
C PHE A 36 -2.18 17.72 4.86
N PHE A 37 -3.33 18.07 4.31
CA PHE A 37 -3.45 19.17 3.34
C PHE A 37 -3.22 20.53 4.00
N THR A 38 -3.70 20.71 5.23
CA THR A 38 -3.47 21.91 6.03
C THR A 38 -1.99 22.04 6.43
N ASP A 39 -1.37 20.94 6.85
CA ASP A 39 0.03 20.90 7.23
C ASP A 39 0.95 21.16 6.02
N GLN A 40 0.64 20.58 4.87
CA GLN A 40 1.40 20.79 3.63
C GLN A 40 1.31 22.22 3.11
N ALA A 41 0.18 22.91 3.29
CA ALA A 41 0.08 24.34 2.97
C ALA A 41 1.04 25.23 3.79
N ASN A 42 1.56 24.71 4.90
CA ASN A 42 2.52 25.38 5.78
C ASN A 42 3.86 24.61 5.87
N ASN A 43 4.18 23.81 4.85
CA ASN A 43 5.40 22.99 4.83
C ASN A 43 6.66 23.86 4.91
N THR A 44 7.66 23.40 5.67
CA THR A 44 8.98 24.06 5.77
C THR A 44 10.11 23.08 5.45
N HIS A 45 9.80 21.92 4.87
CA HIS A 45 10.73 20.82 4.65
C HIS A 45 11.04 20.68 3.16
N GLU A 46 12.32 20.58 2.81
CA GLU A 46 12.72 20.42 1.40
C GLU A 46 12.43 19.02 0.83
N ASN A 47 12.29 18.01 1.70
CA ASN A 47 12.13 16.61 1.32
C ASN A 47 10.96 15.97 2.07
N LEU A 48 10.12 15.24 1.33
CA LEU A 48 9.02 14.44 1.85
C LEU A 48 9.21 12.96 1.49
N VAL A 49 9.10 12.09 2.48
CA VAL A 49 8.91 10.64 2.25
C VAL A 49 7.60 10.24 2.91
N MET A 50 6.68 9.69 2.12
CA MET A 50 5.33 9.35 2.54
C MET A 50 5.05 7.87 2.27
N PHE A 51 4.48 7.19 3.26
CA PHE A 51 3.95 5.84 3.11
C PHE A 51 2.44 5.88 3.33
N VAL A 52 1.70 5.37 2.37
CA VAL A 52 0.24 5.38 2.36
C VAL A 52 -0.26 3.95 2.35
N THR A 53 -1.10 3.61 3.31
CA THR A 53 -1.76 2.31 3.41
C THR A 53 -3.22 2.50 3.83
N GLY A 54 -4.09 1.60 3.42
CA GLY A 54 -5.53 1.70 3.63
C GLY A 54 -6.31 1.10 2.47
N HIS A 55 -7.60 1.44 2.40
CA HIS A 55 -8.44 1.09 1.25
C HIS A 55 -8.26 2.10 0.12
N GLY A 56 -8.53 1.64 -1.10
CA GLY A 56 -8.46 2.45 -2.31
C GLY A 56 -9.39 1.89 -3.37
N GLY A 57 -9.81 2.76 -4.26
CA GLY A 57 -10.73 2.45 -5.36
C GLY A 57 -10.55 3.44 -6.50
N LEU A 58 -11.48 3.42 -7.46
CA LEU A 58 -11.42 4.29 -8.64
C LEU A 58 -11.33 5.79 -8.31
N ALA A 59 -11.82 6.22 -7.15
CA ALA A 59 -11.80 7.61 -6.72
C ALA A 59 -10.46 8.06 -6.08
N GLY A 60 -9.54 7.14 -5.76
CA GLY A 60 -8.33 7.47 -5.02
C GLY A 60 -8.16 6.67 -3.73
N LEU A 61 -7.55 7.31 -2.73
CA LEU A 61 -7.47 6.79 -1.36
C LEU A 61 -8.81 6.98 -0.65
N ASP A 62 -9.28 5.93 0.02
CA ASP A 62 -10.51 6.00 0.81
C ASP A 62 -10.28 6.89 2.03
N SER A 63 -11.04 7.98 2.06
CA SER A 63 -11.04 9.02 3.10
C SER A 63 -12.31 9.84 2.92
N ALA A 64 -12.62 10.73 3.87
CA ALA A 64 -13.80 11.59 3.82
C ALA A 64 -13.39 13.07 3.71
N PRO A 65 -13.42 13.69 2.51
CA PRO A 65 -13.72 13.11 1.19
C PRO A 65 -12.51 12.35 0.59
N PRO A 66 -12.73 11.46 -0.42
CA PRO A 66 -11.65 10.69 -1.03
C PRO A 66 -10.48 11.57 -1.50
N ILE A 67 -9.26 11.03 -1.40
CA ILE A 67 -8.05 11.72 -1.86
C ILE A 67 -7.74 11.22 -3.26
N THR A 68 -8.10 12.04 -4.25
CA THR A 68 -7.87 11.75 -5.67
C THR A 68 -6.40 11.92 -6.05
N PRO A 69 -5.95 11.32 -7.18
CA PRO A 69 -4.59 11.54 -7.70
C PRO A 69 -4.25 13.02 -7.92
N TYR A 70 -5.19 13.78 -8.49
CA TYR A 70 -5.00 15.22 -8.68
C TYR A 70 -4.83 15.95 -7.35
N ARG A 71 -5.74 15.71 -6.38
CA ARG A 71 -5.72 16.40 -5.09
C ARG A 71 -4.43 16.13 -4.32
N LEU A 72 -3.94 14.89 -4.32
CA LEU A 72 -2.68 14.53 -3.66
C LEU A 72 -1.47 15.18 -4.35
N LEU A 73 -1.40 15.07 -5.68
CA LEU A 73 -0.28 15.65 -6.44
C LEU A 73 -0.26 17.17 -6.32
N ASP A 74 -1.40 17.84 -6.51
CA ASP A 74 -1.55 19.30 -6.43
C ASP A 74 -1.13 19.80 -5.05
N CYS A 75 -1.60 19.15 -3.98
CA CYS A 75 -1.17 19.45 -2.62
C CYS A 75 0.35 19.41 -2.48
N ILE A 76 1.00 18.30 -2.87
CA ILE A 76 2.46 18.14 -2.76
C ILE A 76 3.18 19.18 -3.62
N LYS A 77 2.71 19.42 -4.85
CA LYS A 77 3.32 20.39 -5.79
C LYS A 77 3.19 21.84 -5.30
N SER A 78 2.14 22.13 -4.53
CA SER A 78 1.88 23.46 -3.95
C SER A 78 2.54 23.68 -2.58
N SER A 79 3.16 22.65 -1.99
CA SER A 79 3.81 22.75 -0.68
C SER A 79 4.99 23.73 -0.74
N PRO A 80 5.03 24.78 0.11
CA PRO A 80 6.17 25.69 0.17
C PRO A 80 7.45 24.95 0.56
N ASP A 81 8.60 25.45 0.09
CA ASP A 81 9.95 24.93 0.33
C ASP A 81 10.24 23.50 -0.16
N LEU A 82 9.22 22.73 -0.55
CA LEU A 82 9.38 21.35 -0.98
C LEU A 82 10.12 21.29 -2.32
N LYS A 83 11.17 20.46 -2.39
CA LYS A 83 11.92 20.22 -3.63
C LYS A 83 11.70 18.81 -4.16
N GLN A 84 11.48 17.87 -3.24
CA GLN A 84 11.39 16.46 -3.59
C GLN A 84 10.40 15.71 -2.70
N ALA A 85 9.59 14.84 -3.32
CA ALA A 85 8.70 13.94 -2.60
C ALA A 85 8.82 12.51 -3.14
N VAL A 86 8.86 11.53 -2.24
CA VAL A 86 8.78 10.09 -2.54
C VAL A 86 7.56 9.53 -1.81
N VAL A 87 6.60 9.00 -2.56
CA VAL A 87 5.32 8.52 -2.03
C VAL A 87 5.14 7.04 -2.37
N TYR A 88 5.11 6.19 -1.35
CA TYR A 88 4.82 4.76 -1.46
C TYR A 88 3.33 4.51 -1.18
N LEU A 89 2.65 3.82 -2.11
CA LEU A 89 1.22 3.55 -2.09
C LEU A 89 0.95 2.04 -1.97
N GLY A 90 0.36 1.60 -0.87
CA GLY A 90 0.09 0.18 -0.57
C GLY A 90 -1.37 -0.26 -0.74
N GLN A 91 -2.27 0.65 -1.08
CA GLN A 91 -3.69 0.35 -1.22
C GLN A 91 -4.03 -0.40 -2.52
N CYS A 92 -5.25 -0.94 -2.61
CA CYS A 92 -5.82 -1.43 -3.86
C CYS A 92 -5.88 -0.32 -4.92
N TYR A 93 -5.70 -0.68 -6.18
CA TYR A 93 -5.75 0.23 -7.33
C TYR A 93 -4.79 1.41 -7.22
N ALA A 94 -3.62 1.23 -6.57
CA ALA A 94 -2.63 2.30 -6.44
C ALA A 94 -2.23 2.88 -7.82
N GLY A 95 -2.28 2.08 -8.89
CA GLY A 95 -1.98 2.49 -10.27
C GLY A 95 -2.82 3.65 -10.82
N ILE A 96 -3.92 4.04 -10.20
CA ILE A 96 -4.65 5.27 -10.59
C ILE A 96 -3.84 6.55 -10.33
N PHE A 97 -2.81 6.47 -9.47
CA PHE A 97 -1.83 7.55 -9.24
C PHE A 97 -0.66 7.50 -10.25
N ASN A 98 -0.62 6.48 -11.12
CA ASN A 98 0.38 6.37 -12.17
C ASN A 98 -0.01 7.25 -13.37
N TYR A 99 0.98 7.59 -14.21
CA TYR A 99 0.81 8.38 -15.44
C TYR A 99 0.22 9.79 -15.26
N ILE A 100 0.44 10.40 -14.10
CA ILE A 100 0.14 11.83 -13.85
C ILE A 100 1.39 12.70 -14.02
N GLY A 101 1.22 14.01 -14.22
CA GLY A 101 2.31 14.96 -14.46
C GLY A 101 3.17 15.26 -13.22
N ALA A 102 3.75 14.23 -12.59
CA ALA A 102 4.46 14.30 -11.31
C ALA A 102 5.90 14.83 -11.40
N GLY A 103 6.50 14.78 -12.59
CA GLY A 103 7.87 15.26 -12.81
C GLY A 103 7.99 16.76 -12.57
N SER A 104 9.20 17.23 -12.25
CA SER A 104 9.43 18.67 -12.03
C SER A 104 9.25 19.49 -13.31
N LYS A 105 8.64 20.67 -13.18
CA LYS A 105 8.42 21.65 -14.25
C LYS A 105 8.82 23.03 -13.75
N GLN A 106 9.33 23.84 -14.66
CA GLN A 106 9.59 25.26 -14.37
C GLN A 106 8.26 26.01 -14.28
N ALA A 107 8.02 26.65 -13.14
CA ALA A 107 6.88 27.51 -12.90
C ALA A 107 7.10 28.89 -13.54
N PRO A 108 6.02 29.67 -13.79
CA PRO A 108 6.11 30.99 -14.42
C PRO A 108 6.98 32.01 -13.66
N ASN A 109 7.17 31.82 -12.36
CA ASN A 109 8.03 32.64 -11.50
C ASN A 109 9.52 32.30 -11.63
N GLY A 110 9.88 31.31 -12.47
CA GLY A 110 11.25 30.86 -12.69
C GLY A 110 11.73 29.76 -11.72
N GLU A 111 10.98 29.45 -10.67
CA GLU A 111 11.27 28.36 -9.75
C GLU A 111 10.76 27.02 -10.31
N ASN A 112 11.37 25.92 -9.90
CA ASN A 112 10.88 24.59 -10.29
C ASN A 112 9.90 24.07 -9.25
N ASP A 113 8.79 23.51 -9.70
CA ASP A 113 7.89 22.78 -8.80
C ASP A 113 8.60 21.51 -8.25
N PRO A 114 8.11 20.95 -7.11
CA PRO A 114 8.74 19.80 -6.48
C PRO A 114 8.80 18.60 -7.42
N ASN A 115 9.91 17.85 -7.42
CA ASN A 115 9.97 16.57 -8.14
C ASN A 115 9.30 15.46 -7.31
N VAL A 116 8.17 14.93 -7.79
CA VAL A 116 7.37 13.94 -7.06
C VAL A 116 7.55 12.56 -7.67
N ILE A 117 7.84 11.56 -6.85
CA ILE A 117 8.02 10.16 -7.25
C ILE A 117 6.93 9.36 -6.56
N PHE A 118 6.06 8.73 -7.36
CA PHE A 118 5.06 7.81 -6.85
C PHE A 118 5.49 6.38 -7.10
N ILE A 119 5.34 5.54 -6.09
CA ILE A 119 5.67 4.11 -6.13
C ILE A 119 4.44 3.36 -5.62
N GLY A 120 3.86 2.50 -6.44
CA GLY A 120 2.66 1.74 -6.07
C GLY A 120 2.92 0.25 -5.92
N ALA A 121 2.30 -0.36 -4.91
CA ALA A 121 2.31 -1.80 -4.68
C ALA A 121 1.46 -2.59 -5.69
N THR A 122 0.49 -1.91 -6.31
CA THR A 122 -0.44 -2.49 -7.28
C THR A 122 -0.63 -1.54 -8.45
N ASN A 123 -0.87 -2.09 -9.64
CA ASN A 123 -1.32 -1.32 -10.80
C ASN A 123 -2.83 -1.02 -10.68
N LEU A 124 -3.63 -1.31 -11.70
CA LEU A 124 -5.10 -1.09 -11.68
C LEU A 124 -5.88 -2.28 -11.10
N HIS A 125 -5.31 -2.96 -10.11
CA HIS A 125 -5.87 -4.17 -9.49
C HIS A 125 -5.87 -4.07 -7.96
N GLU A 126 -6.58 -4.99 -7.32
CA GLU A 126 -6.62 -5.14 -5.88
C GLU A 126 -5.23 -5.46 -5.30
N SER A 127 -5.05 -5.14 -4.02
CA SER A 127 -3.85 -5.49 -3.27
C SER A 127 -4.11 -6.72 -2.41
N LEU A 128 -3.15 -7.66 -2.39
CA LEU A 128 -3.11 -8.74 -1.42
C LEU A 128 -2.38 -8.28 -0.16
N SER A 129 -2.94 -8.64 0.99
CA SER A 129 -2.29 -8.53 2.28
C SER A 129 -2.11 -9.92 2.86
N HIS A 130 -0.95 -10.17 3.45
CA HIS A 130 -0.62 -11.46 4.02
C HIS A 130 -0.24 -11.31 5.49
N SER A 131 -0.59 -12.32 6.29
CA SER A 131 -0.27 -12.30 7.71
C SER A 131 1.25 -12.30 7.89
N THR A 132 1.73 -11.34 8.67
CA THR A 132 3.12 -11.26 9.12
C THR A 132 3.15 -11.06 10.63
N SER A 133 4.33 -11.17 11.22
CA SER A 133 4.58 -10.79 12.61
C SER A 133 5.91 -10.08 12.75
N GLU A 134 5.97 -9.13 13.68
CA GLU A 134 7.20 -8.42 14.05
C GLU A 134 7.30 -8.28 15.57
N MET A 135 8.52 -8.04 16.05
CA MET A 135 8.77 -7.69 17.45
C MET A 135 8.65 -6.18 17.62
N LEU A 136 7.61 -5.72 18.32
CA LEU A 136 7.43 -4.33 18.70
C LEU A 136 7.92 -4.10 20.14
N ILE A 137 7.88 -2.85 20.63
CA ILE A 137 8.34 -2.49 21.98
C ILE A 137 7.53 -3.26 23.05
N THR A 138 6.23 -3.48 22.80
CA THR A 138 5.34 -4.21 23.71
C THR A 138 5.35 -5.73 23.51
N GLY A 139 6.17 -6.26 22.59
CA GLY A 139 6.27 -7.69 22.29
C GLY A 139 5.85 -8.08 20.87
N PRO A 140 5.65 -9.38 20.60
CA PRO A 140 5.30 -9.87 19.26
C PRO A 140 3.91 -9.40 18.84
N GLN A 141 3.81 -8.78 17.68
CA GLN A 141 2.56 -8.35 17.07
C GLN A 141 2.38 -9.03 15.72
N SER A 142 1.19 -9.55 15.47
CA SER A 142 0.81 -10.09 14.15
C SER A 142 -0.24 -9.21 13.49
N TRP A 143 -0.16 -9.04 12.18
CA TRP A 143 -1.14 -8.30 11.39
C TRP A 143 -1.07 -8.69 9.90
N PRO A 144 -2.13 -8.45 9.12
CA PRO A 144 -2.07 -8.53 7.67
C PRO A 144 -1.31 -7.33 7.10
N ALA A 145 -0.18 -7.56 6.43
CA ALA A 145 0.63 -6.51 5.81
C ALA A 145 0.51 -6.52 4.29
N ASN A 146 0.51 -5.32 3.69
CA ASN A 146 0.88 -5.17 2.28
C ASN A 146 2.36 -5.55 2.14
N LEU A 147 2.65 -6.63 1.40
CA LEU A 147 4.00 -7.17 1.29
C LEU A 147 4.99 -6.20 0.64
N PHE A 148 4.54 -5.43 -0.36
CA PHE A 148 5.40 -4.45 -1.01
C PHE A 148 5.88 -3.38 -0.02
N LEU A 149 4.97 -2.76 0.74
CA LEU A 149 5.34 -1.78 1.76
C LEU A 149 6.20 -2.41 2.87
N LEU A 150 5.85 -3.63 3.31
CA LEU A 150 6.65 -4.37 4.28
C LEU A 150 8.10 -4.52 3.80
N PHE A 151 8.32 -4.99 2.57
CA PHE A 151 9.66 -5.17 2.03
C PHE A 151 10.36 -3.85 1.70
N ALA A 152 9.63 -2.78 1.35
CA ALA A 152 10.20 -1.44 1.29
C ALA A 152 10.75 -1.01 2.66
N PHE A 153 9.99 -1.20 3.74
CA PHE A 153 10.49 -0.94 5.10
C PHE A 153 11.67 -1.83 5.47
N LYS A 154 11.67 -3.12 5.10
CA LYS A 154 12.83 -4.00 5.34
C LYS A 154 14.08 -3.50 4.62
N TRP A 155 13.96 -2.99 3.39
CA TRP A 155 15.06 -2.33 2.70
C TRP A 155 15.49 -1.02 3.39
N PHE A 156 14.53 -0.22 3.90
CA PHE A 156 14.80 0.94 4.76
C PHE A 156 15.32 0.57 6.16
N LEU A 157 15.47 -0.70 6.52
CA LEU A 157 16.21 -1.11 7.71
C LEU A 157 17.59 -1.60 7.31
N THR A 158 17.67 -2.46 6.30
CA THR A 158 18.91 -3.07 5.79
C THR A 158 18.99 -2.81 4.28
N PRO A 159 19.59 -1.68 3.87
CA PRO A 159 19.59 -1.31 2.46
C PRO A 159 20.55 -2.21 1.69
N MET A 160 20.16 -2.50 0.46
CA MET A 160 20.91 -3.34 -0.48
C MET A 160 20.96 -2.63 -1.82
N ASP A 161 22.15 -2.53 -2.40
CA ASP A 161 22.35 -2.10 -3.78
C ASP A 161 21.86 -3.22 -4.72
N ILE A 162 20.83 -2.93 -5.51
CA ILE A 162 20.17 -3.93 -6.36
C ILE A 162 20.69 -3.85 -7.80
N ASP A 163 21.14 -2.68 -8.26
CA ASP A 163 21.63 -2.51 -9.63
C ASP A 163 23.15 -2.45 -9.79
N GLY A 164 23.89 -2.45 -8.68
CA GLY A 164 25.33 -2.63 -8.64
C GLY A 164 26.11 -1.34 -8.90
N ASP A 165 25.49 -0.17 -8.75
CA ASP A 165 26.16 1.12 -8.95
C ASP A 165 26.94 1.62 -7.71
N GLY A 166 26.88 0.86 -6.61
CA GLY A 166 27.54 1.16 -5.34
C GLY A 166 26.75 2.09 -4.42
N LYS A 167 25.51 2.44 -4.76
CA LYS A 167 24.64 3.31 -3.97
C LYS A 167 23.42 2.58 -3.44
N HIS A 168 22.76 3.21 -2.46
CA HIS A 168 21.51 2.72 -1.90
C HIS A 168 20.41 3.73 -2.17
N THR A 169 19.77 3.62 -3.32
CA THR A 169 18.85 4.64 -3.81
C THR A 169 17.39 4.23 -3.67
N ILE A 170 16.48 5.18 -3.85
CA ILE A 170 15.05 4.90 -3.88
C ILE A 170 14.70 3.90 -4.98
N ILE A 171 15.43 3.85 -6.11
CA ILE A 171 15.20 2.82 -7.12
C ILE A 171 15.49 1.41 -6.60
N ASP A 172 16.48 1.25 -5.73
CA ASP A 172 16.85 -0.04 -5.13
C ASP A 172 15.77 -0.51 -4.17
N SER A 173 15.22 0.42 -3.38
CA SER A 173 14.07 0.12 -2.51
C SER A 173 12.88 -0.43 -3.30
N TYR A 174 12.60 0.14 -4.47
CA TYR A 174 11.53 -0.31 -5.37
C TYR A 174 11.85 -1.68 -5.96
N LYS A 175 13.06 -1.87 -6.51
CA LYS A 175 13.48 -3.14 -7.11
C LYS A 175 13.46 -4.27 -6.09
N PHE A 176 14.00 -4.04 -4.90
CA PHE A 176 13.99 -5.00 -3.80
C PHE A 176 12.56 -5.34 -3.37
N ALA A 177 11.75 -4.33 -3.03
CA ALA A 177 10.38 -4.54 -2.56
C ALA A 177 9.53 -5.26 -3.60
N GLY A 178 9.64 -4.87 -4.88
CA GLY A 178 8.94 -5.49 -6.00
C GLY A 178 9.35 -6.95 -6.22
N ALA A 179 10.66 -7.23 -6.28
CA ALA A 179 11.15 -8.59 -6.52
C ALA A 179 10.76 -9.54 -5.38
N ILE A 180 10.98 -9.15 -4.12
CA ILE A 180 10.72 -10.01 -2.97
C ILE A 180 9.21 -10.20 -2.74
N SER A 181 8.40 -9.14 -2.85
CA SER A 181 6.94 -9.29 -2.73
C SER A 181 6.36 -10.22 -3.80
N ASN A 182 6.85 -10.15 -5.05
CA ASN A 182 6.46 -11.06 -6.12
C ASN A 182 6.87 -12.51 -5.84
N MET A 183 8.09 -12.74 -5.34
CA MET A 183 8.54 -14.09 -4.96
C MET A 183 7.65 -14.69 -3.86
N VAL A 184 7.35 -13.91 -2.81
CA VAL A 184 6.50 -14.36 -1.70
C VAL A 184 5.07 -14.61 -2.18
N ASN A 185 4.49 -13.70 -2.98
CA ASN A 185 3.17 -13.89 -3.56
C ASN A 185 3.08 -15.17 -4.41
N LYS A 186 4.11 -15.46 -5.20
CA LYS A 186 4.18 -16.70 -5.99
C LYS A 186 4.16 -17.95 -5.10
N GLY A 187 4.95 -17.94 -4.02
CA GLY A 187 4.96 -19.03 -3.03
C GLY A 187 3.59 -19.23 -2.40
N LEU A 188 2.97 -18.15 -1.95
CA LEU A 188 1.66 -18.17 -1.30
C LEU A 188 0.55 -18.67 -2.24
N LYS A 189 0.57 -18.30 -3.52
CA LYS A 189 -0.36 -18.86 -4.52
C LYS A 189 -0.16 -20.35 -4.71
N ALA A 190 1.09 -20.83 -4.73
CA ALA A 190 1.38 -22.25 -4.85
C ALA A 190 0.89 -23.04 -3.61
N GLU A 191 1.09 -22.50 -2.40
CA GLU A 191 0.62 -23.09 -1.15
C GLU A 191 -0.91 -23.05 -1.01
N ALA A 192 -1.56 -22.02 -1.55
CA ALA A 192 -3.01 -21.88 -1.55
C ALA A 192 -3.73 -22.80 -2.55
N PHE A 193 -3.02 -23.29 -3.57
CA PHE A 193 -3.62 -24.05 -4.68
C PHE A 193 -4.35 -25.34 -4.26
N PRO A 194 -3.81 -26.20 -3.37
CA PRO A 194 -4.53 -27.41 -2.93
C PRO A 194 -5.87 -27.10 -2.27
N ARG A 195 -5.95 -26.00 -1.51
CA ARG A 195 -7.19 -25.55 -0.86
C ARG A 195 -8.24 -25.10 -1.89
N THR A 196 -7.82 -24.56 -3.03
CA THR A 196 -8.73 -24.23 -4.14
C THR A 196 -9.49 -25.46 -4.63
N HIS A 197 -8.79 -26.58 -4.81
CA HIS A 197 -9.41 -27.83 -5.25
C HIS A 197 -10.41 -28.36 -4.22
N GLN A 198 -10.05 -28.34 -2.93
CA GLN A 198 -10.95 -28.77 -1.86
C GLN A 198 -12.22 -27.91 -1.78
N LEU A 199 -12.09 -26.59 -1.92
CA LEU A 199 -13.23 -25.68 -1.90
C LEU A 199 -14.12 -25.84 -3.14
N GLN A 200 -13.52 -26.12 -4.30
CA GLN A 200 -14.27 -26.45 -5.51
C GLN A 200 -15.12 -27.71 -5.31
N GLN A 201 -14.54 -28.80 -4.81
CA GLN A 201 -15.27 -30.04 -4.54
C GLN A 201 -16.44 -29.81 -3.57
N ARG A 202 -16.23 -29.02 -2.51
CA ARG A 202 -17.29 -28.65 -1.56
C ARG A 202 -18.42 -27.86 -2.22
N TRP A 203 -18.08 -26.91 -3.08
CA TRP A 203 -19.08 -26.15 -3.85
C TRP A 203 -19.86 -27.06 -4.81
N GLU A 204 -19.20 -27.95 -5.55
CA GLU A 204 -19.84 -28.91 -6.44
C GLU A 204 -20.77 -29.86 -5.68
N SER A 205 -20.35 -30.33 -4.50
CA SER A 205 -21.15 -31.20 -3.63
C SER A 205 -22.40 -30.48 -3.09
N ALA A 206 -22.24 -29.22 -2.64
CA ALA A 206 -23.35 -28.39 -2.18
C ALA A 206 -24.35 -28.08 -3.31
N LYS A 207 -23.84 -27.87 -4.53
CA LYS A 207 -24.66 -27.65 -5.73
C LYS A 207 -25.50 -28.88 -6.04
N ALA A 208 -24.89 -30.05 -6.10
CA ALA A 208 -25.59 -31.31 -6.34
C ALA A 208 -26.67 -31.59 -5.27
N ALA A 209 -26.37 -31.32 -3.99
CA ALA A 209 -27.33 -31.49 -2.90
C ALA A 209 -28.55 -30.55 -3.03
N HIS A 210 -28.34 -29.30 -3.44
CA HIS A 210 -29.44 -28.36 -3.67
C HIS A 210 -30.29 -28.76 -4.89
N GLU A 211 -29.66 -29.24 -5.98
CA GLU A 211 -30.36 -29.71 -7.18
C GLU A 211 -31.20 -30.96 -6.91
N GLN A 212 -30.71 -31.89 -6.06
CA GLN A 212 -31.45 -33.09 -5.66
C GLN A 212 -32.60 -32.79 -4.69
N GLN A 213 -32.39 -31.88 -3.72
CA GLN A 213 -33.38 -31.52 -2.71
C GLN A 213 -33.39 -30.00 -2.44
N PRO A 214 -34.14 -29.22 -3.25
CA PRO A 214 -34.23 -27.78 -3.08
C PRO A 214 -34.90 -27.41 -1.74
N SER A 215 -34.19 -26.64 -0.92
CA SER A 215 -34.67 -26.10 0.35
C SER A 215 -33.90 -24.83 0.72
N LEU A 216 -34.41 -24.05 1.67
CA LEU A 216 -33.68 -22.88 2.20
C LEU A 216 -32.33 -23.26 2.80
N THR A 217 -32.25 -24.42 3.47
CA THR A 217 -31.00 -24.92 4.05
C THR A 217 -29.97 -25.31 2.99
N THR A 218 -30.38 -26.04 1.96
CA THR A 218 -29.47 -26.44 0.87
C THR A 218 -29.02 -25.24 0.04
N LEU A 219 -29.88 -24.22 -0.12
CA LEU A 219 -29.53 -22.96 -0.76
C LEU A 219 -28.47 -22.19 0.05
N ALA A 220 -28.69 -21.99 1.36
CA ALA A 220 -27.74 -21.29 2.22
C ALA A 220 -26.35 -21.97 2.25
N ASN A 221 -26.32 -23.31 2.26
CA ASN A 221 -25.07 -24.06 2.19
C ASN A 221 -24.35 -23.89 0.84
N LEU A 222 -25.09 -23.89 -0.26
CA LEU A 222 -24.54 -23.62 -1.59
C LEU A 222 -23.95 -22.20 -1.67
N GLU A 223 -24.66 -21.19 -1.18
CA GLU A 223 -24.19 -19.80 -1.17
C GLU A 223 -22.94 -19.62 -0.30
N ALA A 224 -22.90 -20.24 0.87
CA ALA A 224 -21.73 -20.24 1.75
C ALA A 224 -20.51 -20.89 1.07
N ALA A 225 -20.70 -22.07 0.46
CA ALA A 225 -19.64 -22.78 -0.26
C ALA A 225 -19.14 -21.98 -1.48
N ALA A 226 -20.05 -21.40 -2.25
CA ALA A 226 -19.71 -20.54 -3.39
C ALA A 226 -18.93 -19.29 -2.96
N THR A 227 -19.33 -18.66 -1.84
CA THR A 227 -18.65 -17.49 -1.28
C THR A 227 -17.24 -17.84 -0.84
N LEU A 228 -17.05 -18.93 -0.10
CA LEU A 228 -15.73 -19.38 0.34
C LEU A 228 -14.83 -19.72 -0.84
N TYR A 229 -15.36 -20.41 -1.85
CA TYR A 229 -14.60 -20.74 -3.06
C TYR A 229 -14.17 -19.50 -3.84
N ARG A 230 -15.10 -18.56 -4.10
CA ARG A 230 -14.80 -17.31 -4.82
C ARG A 230 -13.77 -16.45 -4.08
N LYS A 231 -13.94 -16.24 -2.77
CA LYS A 231 -12.98 -15.49 -1.95
C LYS A 231 -11.59 -16.12 -1.99
N HIS A 232 -11.49 -17.45 -2.00
CA HIS A 232 -10.20 -18.13 -2.11
C HIS A 232 -9.59 -18.00 -3.50
N LEU A 233 -10.41 -17.99 -4.56
CA LEU A 233 -9.95 -17.78 -5.93
C LEU A 233 -9.36 -16.39 -6.16
N GLU A 234 -9.82 -15.35 -5.45
CA GLU A 234 -9.27 -13.99 -5.54
C GLU A 234 -7.73 -13.98 -5.35
N ILE A 235 -7.21 -14.79 -4.41
CA ILE A 235 -5.77 -14.94 -4.19
C ILE A 235 -5.04 -15.37 -5.47
N MET A 236 -5.66 -16.23 -6.28
CA MET A 236 -5.06 -16.74 -7.50
C MET A 236 -5.07 -15.69 -8.62
N TYR A 237 -6.17 -14.93 -8.75
CA TYR A 237 -6.40 -14.00 -9.86
C TYR A 237 -5.86 -12.59 -9.63
N VAL A 238 -5.59 -12.17 -8.39
CA VAL A 238 -5.05 -10.83 -8.14
C VAL A 238 -3.59 -10.76 -8.61
N HIS A 239 -3.30 -9.81 -9.50
CA HIS A 239 -1.97 -9.48 -9.98
C HIS A 239 -1.44 -8.27 -9.20
N GLN A 240 -0.42 -8.49 -8.37
CA GLN A 240 0.24 -7.42 -7.61
C GLN A 240 1.50 -6.97 -8.34
N GLU A 241 1.31 -6.23 -9.43
CA GLU A 241 2.42 -5.63 -10.17
C GLU A 241 2.69 -4.23 -9.61
N CYS A 242 3.84 -4.08 -8.96
CA CYS A 242 4.31 -2.78 -8.50
C CYS A 242 4.74 -1.90 -9.69
N TRP A 243 4.74 -0.60 -9.49
CA TRP A 243 5.18 0.37 -10.48
C TRP A 243 5.87 1.57 -9.81
N ILE A 244 6.64 2.31 -10.60
CA ILE A 244 7.26 3.57 -10.20
C ILE A 244 7.08 4.61 -11.30
N LEU A 245 6.53 5.77 -10.92
CA LEU A 245 6.46 6.97 -11.74
C LEU A 245 7.65 7.87 -11.39
N ASN A 246 8.33 8.38 -12.42
CA ASN A 246 9.59 9.13 -12.30
C ASN A 246 10.78 8.29 -11.78
N ALA A 247 11.05 7.17 -12.46
CA ALA A 247 12.15 6.25 -12.14
C ALA A 247 13.56 6.81 -12.37
N ILE A 248 13.75 7.79 -13.28
CA ILE A 248 15.07 8.39 -13.52
C ILE A 248 15.53 9.21 -12.30
N PRO A 249 14.75 10.17 -11.78
CA PRO A 249 15.18 10.90 -10.60
C PRO A 249 15.28 10.03 -9.33
N SER A 250 14.55 8.90 -9.23
CA SER A 250 14.69 8.00 -8.06
C SER A 250 16.06 7.34 -7.96
N GLN A 251 16.82 7.25 -9.05
CA GLN A 251 18.20 6.71 -9.08
C GLN A 251 19.22 7.65 -8.43
N LYS A 252 18.82 8.86 -8.02
CA LYS A 252 19.73 9.87 -7.47
C LYS A 252 19.46 10.19 -6.00
N ILE A 253 18.40 9.62 -5.43
CA ILE A 253 18.01 9.86 -4.04
C ILE A 253 18.52 8.70 -3.22
N GLU A 254 19.53 8.96 -2.40
CA GLU A 254 20.08 7.98 -1.47
C GLU A 254 19.29 7.97 -0.15
N ARG A 255 19.29 6.80 0.51
CA ARG A 255 18.68 6.62 1.83
C ARG A 255 19.47 7.30 2.95
#